data_AF-A0A6P1F0E3-F1
#
_entry.id   AF-A0A6P1F0E3-F1
#
_cell.length_a   1.000
_cell.length_b   1.000
_cell.length_c   1.000
_cell.angle_alpha   90.00
_cell.angle_beta   90.00
_cell.angle_gamma   90.00
#
_symmetry.space_group_name_H-M   'P 1'
#
loop_
_entity.id
_entity.type
_entity.pdbx_description
1 polymer ?
#
loop_
_entity_poly.entity_id
_entity_poly.type
_entity_poly.pdbx_seq_one_letter_code
_entity_poly.pdbx_strand_id
1 'polypeptide(L)'
;MPVGEIRYETKTVTTIRGRESRSITKWEKEGWEFLSQQEQPMLRTSLTFRRVKPKPPWLLVGGVGGVLVILAAVITVMSLITGDDEEPATPSAAPTSAAPAQTPTSAPTQAPAAVPTEVPADVSTYNGVPYEILSTERGQSSADLTQYWVFAEGLEASTTAGRDQIKAIINDVARAEGSSALFVEVVSDRDIALAESPSTYEAFIAERGLDYAQKTIPEIEKTGWLAAYAGGFDYDTGEASDSAFEITWLVASDDPDFEAWQAIVTG
;
A
#
# COMPACT_ATOMS: atom_id res chain seq x y z
N MET A 1 -5.84 10.64 43.54
CA MET A 1 -6.15 9.68 42.47
C MET A 1 -5.65 10.29 41.17
N PRO A 2 -4.59 9.77 40.51
CA PRO A 2 -4.26 10.27 39.19
C PRO A 2 -5.38 9.85 38.23
N VAL A 3 -5.95 10.82 37.53
CA VAL A 3 -6.91 10.57 36.45
C VAL A 3 -6.20 9.70 35.42
N GLY A 4 -6.72 8.51 35.16
CA GLY A 4 -6.10 7.58 34.22
C GLY A 4 -6.00 8.23 32.84
N GLU A 5 -4.78 8.55 32.42
CA GLU A 5 -4.49 9.17 31.13
C GLU A 5 -5.05 8.28 30.00
N ILE A 6 -6.01 8.82 29.25
CA ILE A 6 -6.61 8.13 28.11
C ILE A 6 -5.58 8.20 26.98
N ARG A 7 -5.02 7.04 26.61
CA ARG A 7 -4.11 6.94 25.48
C ARG A 7 -4.92 6.62 24.23
N TYR A 8 -4.62 7.30 23.13
CA TYR A 8 -5.23 7.04 21.83
C TYR A 8 -4.22 6.35 20.91
N GLU A 9 -4.73 5.48 20.05
CA GLU A 9 -4.04 5.04 18.83
C GLU A 9 -4.63 5.79 17.64
N THR A 10 -3.79 6.11 16.66
CA THR A 10 -4.20 6.77 15.40
C THR A 10 -3.94 5.86 14.22
N LYS A 11 -4.81 5.90 13.22
CA LYS A 11 -4.64 5.20 11.94
C LYS A 11 -4.88 6.20 10.82
N THR A 12 -4.07 6.13 9.77
CA THR A 12 -4.29 6.86 8.52
C THR A 12 -4.63 5.86 7.44
N VAL A 13 -5.69 6.12 6.69
CA VAL A 13 -6.16 5.28 5.59
C VAL A 13 -6.33 6.16 4.36
N THR A 14 -5.80 5.72 3.23
CA THR A 14 -5.96 6.41 1.94
C THR A 14 -7.11 5.76 1.18
N THR A 15 -7.99 6.58 0.63
CA THR A 15 -9.13 6.15 -0.21
C THR A 15 -9.21 7.02 -1.47
N ILE A 16 -10.02 6.63 -2.45
CA ILE A 16 -10.34 7.48 -3.61
C ILE A 16 -11.35 8.55 -3.17
N ARG A 17 -11.20 9.75 -3.69
CA ARG A 17 -12.15 10.86 -3.54
C ARG A 17 -13.54 10.42 -3.98
N GLY A 18 -14.53 10.66 -3.15
CA GLY A 18 -15.90 10.16 -3.31
C GLY A 18 -16.19 8.83 -2.59
N ARG A 19 -15.16 8.09 -2.16
CA ARG A 19 -15.32 6.85 -1.36
C ARG A 19 -15.14 7.04 0.15
N GLU A 20 -14.93 8.27 0.61
CA GLU A 20 -14.64 8.56 2.02
C GLU A 20 -15.74 8.04 2.94
N SER A 21 -17.00 8.24 2.58
CA SER A 21 -18.16 7.81 3.38
C SER A 21 -18.16 6.31 3.67
N ARG A 22 -17.71 5.48 2.71
CA ARG A 22 -17.63 4.01 2.88
C ARG A 22 -16.55 3.65 3.89
N SER A 23 -15.36 4.22 3.72
CA SER A 23 -14.23 4.00 4.62
C SER A 23 -14.55 4.52 6.04
N ILE A 24 -15.12 5.71 6.17
CA ILE A 24 -15.54 6.29 7.46
C ILE A 24 -16.54 5.38 8.16
N THR A 25 -17.63 4.99 7.48
CA THR A 25 -18.68 4.13 8.06
C THR A 25 -18.11 2.79 8.56
N LYS A 26 -17.16 2.22 7.80
CA LYS A 26 -16.48 0.97 8.19
C LYS A 26 -15.65 1.15 9.44
N TRP A 27 -14.75 2.14 9.47
CA TRP A 27 -13.85 2.34 10.61
C TRP A 27 -14.61 2.75 11.87
N GLU A 28 -15.70 3.51 11.74
CA GLU A 28 -16.63 3.80 12.84
C GLU A 28 -17.27 2.53 13.42
N LYS A 29 -17.70 1.60 12.56
CA LYS A 29 -18.22 0.29 12.98
C LYS A 29 -17.18 -0.55 13.74
N GLU A 30 -15.89 -0.37 13.44
CA GLU A 30 -14.76 -1.01 14.13
C GLU A 30 -14.31 -0.26 15.41
N GLY A 31 -15.07 0.76 15.80
CA GLY A 31 -14.85 1.54 17.02
C GLY A 31 -13.78 2.62 16.88
N TRP A 32 -13.38 2.96 15.66
CA TRP A 32 -12.54 4.12 15.40
C TRP A 32 -13.40 5.38 15.26
N GLU A 33 -12.84 6.52 15.65
CA GLU A 33 -13.47 7.84 15.54
C GLU A 33 -12.75 8.61 14.43
N PHE A 34 -13.52 9.10 13.46
CA PHE A 34 -12.98 9.94 12.39
C PHE A 34 -12.46 11.28 12.96
N LEU A 35 -11.25 11.67 12.55
CA LEU A 35 -10.60 12.91 13.00
C LEU A 35 -10.55 13.96 11.91
N SER A 36 -10.01 13.60 10.76
CA SER A 36 -9.73 14.56 9.70
C SER A 36 -9.63 13.89 8.35
N GLN A 37 -10.01 14.66 7.34
CA GLN A 37 -9.87 14.36 5.93
C GLN A 37 -8.88 15.35 5.34
N GLN A 38 -7.92 14.85 4.56
CA GLN A 38 -6.99 15.67 3.80
C GLN A 38 -7.01 15.21 2.35
N GLU A 39 -7.31 16.15 1.44
CA GLU A 39 -7.19 15.91 0.01
C GLU A 39 -5.72 15.73 -0.35
N GLN A 40 -5.45 14.71 -1.14
CA GLN A 40 -4.15 14.43 -1.73
C GLN A 40 -4.25 14.62 -3.25
N PRO A 41 -3.11 14.77 -3.94
CA PRO A 41 -3.06 14.55 -5.38
C PRO A 41 -3.64 13.18 -5.76
N MET A 42 -3.94 12.97 -7.03
CA MET A 42 -4.38 11.69 -7.62
C MET A 42 -5.80 11.29 -7.26
N LEU A 43 -6.70 12.27 -7.04
CA LEU A 43 -8.04 12.04 -6.48
C LEU A 43 -8.01 11.15 -5.24
N ARG A 44 -6.93 11.18 -4.47
CA ARG A 44 -6.82 10.43 -3.22
C ARG A 44 -7.21 11.32 -2.06
N THR A 45 -7.74 10.68 -1.04
CA THR A 45 -8.09 11.32 0.21
C THR A 45 -7.50 10.52 1.35
N SER A 46 -6.74 11.19 2.20
CA SER A 46 -6.23 10.62 3.45
C SER A 46 -7.21 10.88 4.57
N LEU A 47 -7.66 9.81 5.21
CA LEU A 47 -8.58 9.81 6.34
C LEU A 47 -7.81 9.41 7.60
N THR A 48 -7.80 10.28 8.60
CA THR A 48 -7.18 10.00 9.89
C THR A 48 -8.27 9.62 10.89
N PHE A 49 -8.03 8.55 11.63
CA PHE A 49 -8.91 8.02 12.66
C PHE A 49 -8.17 7.90 14.00
N ARG A 50 -8.90 7.90 15.11
CA ARG A 50 -8.38 7.55 16.44
C ARG A 50 -9.25 6.55 17.16
N ARG A 51 -8.67 5.78 18.08
CA ARG A 51 -9.41 4.92 19.01
C ARG A 51 -8.74 4.93 20.38
N VAL A 52 -9.50 4.69 21.45
CA VAL A 52 -8.92 4.55 22.79
C VAL A 52 -8.12 3.25 22.86
N LYS A 53 -6.84 3.35 23.23
CA LYS A 53 -5.97 2.18 23.39
C LYS A 53 -6.52 1.32 24.54
N PRO A 54 -6.94 0.06 24.29
CA PRO A 54 -7.40 -0.80 25.37
C PRO A 54 -6.28 -0.97 26.38
N LYS A 55 -6.58 -0.77 27.67
CA LYS A 55 -5.61 -1.00 28.75
C LYS A 55 -5.24 -2.49 28.69
N PRO A 56 -3.95 -2.86 28.66
CA PRO A 56 -3.57 -4.26 28.74
C PRO A 56 -4.17 -4.85 30.02
N PRO A 57 -4.79 -6.05 29.97
CA PRO A 57 -5.35 -6.67 31.16
C PRO A 57 -4.19 -7.01 32.10
N TRP A 58 -3.98 -6.15 33.10
CA TRP A 58 -3.12 -6.40 34.27
C TRP A 58 -3.31 -7.84 34.81
N LEU A 59 -4.54 -8.36 34.70
CA LEU A 59 -4.90 -9.69 35.17
C LEU A 59 -4.07 -10.83 34.54
N LEU A 60 -3.52 -10.66 33.33
CA LEU A 60 -2.63 -11.66 32.73
C LEU A 60 -1.19 -11.61 33.28
N VAL A 61 -0.73 -10.45 33.74
CA VAL A 61 0.59 -10.34 34.41
C VAL A 61 0.51 -10.89 35.84
N GLY A 62 -0.64 -10.74 36.51
CA GLY A 62 -0.88 -11.32 37.84
C GLY A 62 -1.04 -12.85 37.85
N GLY A 63 -1.63 -13.42 36.79
CA GLY A 63 -1.88 -14.87 36.68
C GLY A 63 -0.61 -15.70 36.49
N VAL A 64 0.35 -15.22 35.70
CA VAL A 64 1.62 -15.95 35.46
C VAL A 64 2.49 -15.98 36.72
N GLY A 65 2.51 -14.90 37.52
CA GLY A 65 3.24 -14.86 38.79
C GLY A 65 2.64 -15.76 39.88
N GLY A 66 1.31 -15.82 39.98
CA GLY A 66 0.62 -16.63 40.99
C GLY A 66 0.78 -18.14 40.78
N VAL A 67 0.76 -18.60 39.53
CA VAL A 67 0.95 -20.03 39.20
C VAL A 67 2.40 -20.47 39.43
N LEU A 68 3.40 -19.60 39.16
CA LEU A 68 4.81 -19.91 39.44
C LEU A 68 5.12 -20.01 40.94
N VAL A 69 4.50 -19.20 41.80
CA VAL A 69 4.67 -19.29 43.26
C VAL A 69 4.05 -20.56 43.83
N ILE A 70 2.89 -20.99 43.32
CA ILE A 70 2.25 -22.25 43.73
C ILE A 70 3.07 -23.46 43.24
N LEU A 71 3.62 -23.43 42.02
CA LEU A 71 4.50 -24.49 41.53
C LEU A 71 5.81 -24.57 42.33
N ALA A 72 6.42 -23.42 42.69
CA ALA A 72 7.62 -23.39 43.52
C ALA A 72 7.36 -23.92 44.95
N ALA A 73 6.20 -23.62 45.54
CA ALA A 73 5.82 -24.14 46.85
C ALA A 73 5.63 -25.67 46.84
N VAL A 74 5.12 -26.25 45.75
CA VAL A 74 4.98 -27.71 45.60
C VAL A 74 6.35 -28.39 45.40
N ILE A 75 7.30 -27.76 44.70
CA ILE A 75 8.66 -28.29 44.51
C ILE A 75 9.45 -28.26 45.83
N THR A 76 9.24 -27.25 46.69
CA THR A 76 9.99 -27.13 47.96
C THR A 76 9.63 -28.23 48.97
N VAL A 77 8.42 -28.81 48.90
CA VAL A 77 8.01 -29.90 49.80
C VAL A 77 8.55 -31.27 49.35
N MET A 78 8.93 -31.44 48.08
CA MET A 78 9.52 -32.70 47.58
C MET A 78 11.05 -32.80 47.72
N SER A 79 11.76 -31.72 48.01
CA SER A 79 13.23 -31.73 48.17
C SER A 79 13.72 -32.11 49.59
N LEU A 80 12.84 -32.52 50.51
CA LEU A 80 13.22 -33.02 51.85
C LEU A 80 13.51 -34.54 51.92
N ILE A 81 13.56 -35.26 50.78
CA ILE A 81 13.73 -36.73 50.74
C ILE A 81 15.01 -37.17 50.00
N THR A 82 15.85 -36.27 49.48
CA THR A 82 17.11 -36.69 48.84
C THR A 82 18.21 -35.69 49.15
N GLY A 83 19.04 -36.03 50.15
CA GLY A 83 20.33 -35.37 50.38
C GLY A 83 21.34 -35.78 49.31
N ASP A 84 22.27 -34.89 48.97
CA ASP A 84 23.64 -34.90 49.51
C ASP A 84 24.38 -33.63 49.04
N ASP A 85 25.49 -33.32 49.71
CA ASP A 85 26.22 -32.06 49.78
C ASP A 85 27.07 -31.68 48.54
N GLU A 86 27.29 -30.37 48.32
CA GLU A 86 28.61 -29.69 48.30
C GLU A 86 28.56 -28.30 47.61
N GLU A 87 28.91 -27.26 48.39
CA GLU A 87 29.51 -25.98 47.96
C GLU A 87 31.04 -26.20 47.72
N PRO A 88 31.89 -25.21 47.36
CA PRO A 88 31.73 -23.92 46.68
C PRO A 88 32.82 -23.68 45.58
N ALA A 89 32.75 -22.55 44.85
CA ALA A 89 33.92 -21.66 44.60
C ALA A 89 33.60 -20.52 43.61
N THR A 90 33.79 -19.28 44.06
CA THR A 90 34.25 -18.13 43.24
C THR A 90 35.79 -18.02 43.40
N PRO A 91 36.59 -17.17 42.71
CA PRO A 91 36.24 -15.95 41.96
C PRO A 91 37.10 -15.57 40.70
N SER A 92 36.73 -14.44 40.08
CA SER A 92 37.59 -13.36 39.52
C SER A 92 38.44 -13.53 38.24
N ALA A 93 38.20 -12.65 37.26
CA ALA A 93 39.10 -11.60 36.76
C ALA A 93 39.00 -11.37 35.23
N ALA A 94 38.76 -10.11 34.83
CA ALA A 94 38.87 -9.61 33.45
C ALA A 94 40.34 -9.44 33.03
N PRO A 95 40.66 -9.22 31.73
CA PRO A 95 40.73 -7.83 31.26
C PRO A 95 40.31 -7.57 29.78
N THR A 96 40.12 -6.28 29.52
CA THR A 96 39.94 -5.54 28.26
C THR A 96 40.99 -5.85 27.18
N SER A 97 40.59 -5.80 25.90
CA SER A 97 41.50 -5.48 24.79
C SER A 97 40.83 -4.60 23.74
N ALA A 98 41.56 -3.54 23.34
CA ALA A 98 41.20 -2.54 22.35
C ALA A 98 41.56 -2.96 20.90
N ALA A 99 41.07 -2.17 19.95
CA ALA A 99 40.99 -2.32 18.49
C ALA A 99 42.31 -2.62 17.73
N PRO A 100 42.21 -2.92 16.41
CA PRO A 100 42.52 -1.85 15.46
C PRO A 100 41.58 -1.76 14.22
N ALA A 101 41.52 -0.53 13.69
CA ALA A 101 40.90 -0.16 12.43
C ALA A 101 41.62 -0.78 11.22
N GLN A 102 40.84 -1.18 10.20
CA GLN A 102 41.33 -1.41 8.85
C GLN A 102 40.32 -0.86 7.84
N THR A 103 40.75 0.16 7.09
CA THR A 103 40.15 0.58 5.82
C THR A 103 40.54 -0.40 4.72
N PRO A 104 39.61 -0.81 3.84
CA PRO A 104 39.98 -1.36 2.55
C PRO A 104 39.87 -0.30 1.43
N THR A 105 41.02 -0.10 0.80
CA THR A 105 41.27 0.55 -0.48
C THR A 105 40.37 0.02 -1.61
N SER A 106 39.90 0.93 -2.47
CA SER A 106 39.16 0.67 -3.70
C SER A 106 40.03 -0.03 -4.76
N ALA A 107 39.50 -1.08 -5.38
CA ALA A 107 39.93 -1.60 -6.68
C ALA A 107 38.68 -2.03 -7.48
N PRO A 108 38.63 -1.82 -8.81
CA PRO A 108 37.42 -2.02 -9.59
C PRO A 108 37.21 -3.50 -9.92
N THR A 109 36.10 -4.07 -9.44
CA THR A 109 35.64 -5.39 -9.88
C THR A 109 34.75 -5.22 -11.11
N GLN A 110 35.09 -5.96 -12.17
CA GLN A 110 34.43 -5.97 -13.47
C GLN A 110 32.91 -6.18 -13.37
N ALA A 111 32.18 -5.44 -14.20
CA ALA A 111 30.76 -5.64 -14.43
C ALA A 111 30.50 -7.07 -14.94
N PRO A 112 29.53 -7.81 -14.37
CA PRO A 112 29.01 -9.00 -15.00
C PRO A 112 28.41 -8.63 -16.36
N ALA A 113 28.87 -9.30 -17.41
CA ALA A 113 28.26 -9.23 -18.73
C ALA A 113 26.77 -9.57 -18.60
N ALA A 114 25.90 -8.69 -19.10
CA ALA A 114 24.47 -8.95 -19.18
C ALA A 114 24.24 -10.21 -20.01
N VAL A 115 23.73 -11.25 -19.37
CA VAL A 115 23.11 -12.37 -20.07
C VAL A 115 21.85 -11.81 -20.72
N PRO A 116 21.63 -11.95 -22.04
CA PRO A 116 20.37 -11.54 -22.64
C PRO A 116 19.25 -12.38 -22.02
N THR A 117 18.35 -11.73 -21.30
CA THR A 117 17.06 -12.34 -20.94
C THR A 117 16.33 -12.62 -22.25
N GLU A 118 16.23 -13.90 -22.60
CA GLU A 118 15.35 -14.39 -23.65
C GLU A 118 13.91 -14.11 -23.20
N VAL A 119 13.30 -13.08 -23.77
CA VAL A 119 11.88 -12.78 -23.61
C VAL A 119 11.11 -13.89 -24.33
N PRO A 120 10.29 -14.69 -23.64
CA PRO A 120 9.41 -15.62 -24.34
C PRO A 120 8.39 -14.77 -25.13
N ALA A 121 8.47 -14.90 -26.46
CA ALA A 121 7.51 -14.32 -27.38
C ALA A 121 6.18 -15.09 -27.27
N ASP A 122 5.34 -14.68 -26.33
CA ASP A 122 3.89 -14.85 -26.48
C ASP A 122 3.31 -13.51 -26.91
N VAL A 123 3.36 -13.26 -28.22
CA VAL A 123 2.75 -12.09 -28.85
C VAL A 123 1.24 -12.28 -28.92
N SER A 124 0.57 -12.22 -27.75
CA SER A 124 -0.83 -11.86 -27.71
C SER A 124 -0.94 -10.48 -28.35
N THR A 125 -1.40 -10.43 -29.60
CA THR A 125 -1.49 -9.17 -30.34
C THR A 125 -2.73 -8.44 -29.85
N TYR A 126 -2.54 -7.43 -29.02
CA TYR A 126 -3.59 -6.48 -28.67
C TYR A 126 -4.22 -5.91 -29.95
N ASN A 127 -5.54 -6.08 -30.10
CA ASN A 127 -6.31 -5.65 -31.26
C ASN A 127 -7.31 -4.52 -30.93
N GLY A 128 -7.08 -3.80 -29.83
CA GLY A 128 -7.93 -2.68 -29.42
C GLY A 128 -7.45 -1.33 -29.95
N VAL A 129 -8.02 -0.26 -29.43
CA VAL A 129 -7.59 1.11 -29.75
C VAL A 129 -6.14 1.37 -29.33
N PRO A 130 -5.34 2.11 -30.12
CA PRO A 130 -3.99 2.48 -29.70
C PRO A 130 -4.00 3.21 -28.35
N TYR A 131 -3.07 2.85 -27.48
CA TYR A 131 -2.85 3.52 -26.20
C TYR A 131 -1.36 3.76 -25.96
N GLU A 132 -1.04 4.66 -25.04
CA GLU A 132 0.32 5.00 -24.63
C GLU A 132 0.43 4.97 -23.10
N ILE A 133 1.45 4.30 -22.58
CA ILE A 133 1.83 4.40 -21.16
C ILE A 133 2.65 5.68 -21.00
N LEU A 134 2.08 6.68 -20.34
CA LEU A 134 2.72 7.99 -20.12
C LEU A 134 3.68 7.97 -18.94
N SER A 135 3.36 7.21 -17.90
CA SER A 135 4.22 7.04 -16.73
C SER A 135 3.97 5.70 -16.03
N THR A 136 4.99 5.24 -15.32
CA THR A 136 4.98 4.01 -14.52
C THR A 136 5.59 4.30 -13.17
N GLU A 137 4.81 4.10 -12.11
CA GLU A 137 5.21 4.35 -10.74
C GLU A 137 5.31 3.02 -9.99
N ARG A 138 6.44 2.75 -9.34
CA ARG A 138 6.59 1.54 -8.52
C ARG A 138 6.36 1.86 -7.04
N GLY A 139 6.06 0.80 -6.28
CA GLY A 139 5.90 0.87 -4.84
C GLY A 139 4.78 1.79 -4.37
N GLN A 140 3.68 1.78 -5.12
CA GLN A 140 2.51 2.56 -4.77
C GLN A 140 1.70 1.86 -3.68
N SER A 141 1.17 2.66 -2.75
CA SER A 141 0.35 2.24 -1.62
C SER A 141 1.05 1.31 -0.62
N SER A 142 0.30 0.81 0.36
CA SER A 142 0.76 -0.22 1.30
C SER A 142 0.95 -1.59 0.65
N ALA A 143 0.43 -1.79 -0.56
CA ALA A 143 0.55 -3.03 -1.32
C ALA A 143 1.76 -3.10 -2.25
N ASP A 144 2.60 -2.04 -2.28
CA ASP A 144 3.86 -2.00 -3.06
C ASP A 144 3.63 -2.27 -4.57
N LEU A 145 2.49 -1.83 -5.11
CA LEU A 145 2.06 -2.15 -6.47
C LEU A 145 2.69 -1.20 -7.51
N THR A 146 2.78 -1.69 -8.75
CA THR A 146 3.08 -0.83 -9.90
C THR A 146 1.80 -0.11 -10.35
N GLN A 147 1.88 1.19 -10.60
CA GLN A 147 0.82 2.01 -11.18
C GLN A 147 1.20 2.48 -12.57
N TYR A 148 0.28 2.31 -13.51
CA TYR A 148 0.42 2.72 -14.90
C TYR A 148 -0.55 3.84 -15.21
N TRP A 149 -0.06 4.93 -15.80
CA TRP A 149 -0.91 5.96 -16.39
C TRP A 149 -0.97 5.77 -17.90
N VAL A 150 -2.18 5.53 -18.39
CA VAL A 150 -2.44 5.14 -19.77
C VAL A 150 -3.31 6.19 -20.45
N PHE A 151 -2.80 6.75 -21.54
CA PHE A 151 -3.57 7.61 -22.43
C PHE A 151 -4.14 6.81 -23.59
N ALA A 152 -5.43 6.99 -23.86
CA ALA A 152 -6.09 6.42 -25.03
C ALA A 152 -7.11 7.42 -25.59
N GLU A 153 -6.95 7.76 -26.87
CA GLU A 153 -7.80 8.75 -27.53
C GLU A 153 -9.11 8.14 -28.03
N GLY A 154 -10.20 8.91 -27.99
CA GLY A 154 -11.48 8.54 -28.60
C GLY A 154 -12.28 7.46 -27.85
N LEU A 155 -11.93 7.15 -26.60
CA LEU A 155 -12.69 6.25 -25.75
C LEU A 155 -13.83 6.95 -25.01
N GLU A 156 -14.96 6.25 -24.86
CA GLU A 156 -16.13 6.73 -24.12
C GLU A 156 -16.53 5.73 -23.02
N ALA A 157 -16.12 6.00 -21.77
CA ALA A 157 -16.42 5.13 -20.62
C ALA A 157 -17.91 5.04 -20.25
N SER A 158 -18.76 5.89 -20.84
CA SER A 158 -20.22 5.87 -20.68
C SER A 158 -20.91 4.80 -21.54
N THR A 159 -20.20 4.17 -22.48
CA THR A 159 -20.75 3.16 -23.39
C THR A 159 -20.19 1.78 -23.10
N THR A 160 -20.96 0.72 -23.37
CA THR A 160 -20.48 -0.67 -23.23
C THR A 160 -19.25 -0.93 -24.11
N ALA A 161 -19.28 -0.48 -25.36
CA ALA A 161 -18.17 -0.67 -26.29
C ALA A 161 -16.88 0.03 -25.81
N GLY A 162 -16.99 1.25 -25.27
CA GLY A 162 -15.84 1.97 -24.71
C GLY A 162 -15.30 1.29 -23.45
N ARG A 163 -16.17 0.83 -22.54
CA ARG A 163 -15.75 0.05 -21.36
C ARG A 163 -15.05 -1.25 -21.73
N ASP A 164 -15.54 -1.95 -22.76
CA ASP A 164 -14.91 -3.18 -23.26
C ASP A 164 -13.50 -2.90 -23.82
N GLN A 165 -13.32 -1.79 -24.54
CA GLN A 165 -11.99 -1.37 -25.01
C GLN A 165 -11.05 -0.99 -23.86
N ILE A 166 -11.55 -0.28 -22.84
CA ILE A 166 -10.77 0.06 -21.64
C ILE A 166 -10.32 -1.21 -20.90
N LYS A 167 -11.21 -2.19 -20.71
CA LYS A 167 -10.84 -3.49 -20.14
C LYS A 167 -9.80 -4.23 -20.99
N ALA A 168 -9.90 -4.14 -22.32
CA ALA A 168 -8.91 -4.74 -23.20
C ALA A 168 -7.52 -4.11 -23.02
N ILE A 169 -7.44 -2.77 -22.85
CA ILE A 169 -6.19 -2.07 -22.51
C ILE A 169 -5.64 -2.58 -21.18
N ILE A 170 -6.47 -2.64 -20.15
CA ILE A 170 -6.04 -3.08 -18.82
C ILE A 170 -5.56 -4.53 -18.83
N ASN A 171 -6.26 -5.43 -19.53
CA ASN A 171 -5.80 -6.81 -19.73
C ASN A 171 -4.44 -6.88 -20.42
N ASP A 172 -4.20 -6.00 -21.40
CA ASP A 172 -2.94 -5.96 -22.13
C ASP A 172 -1.79 -5.48 -21.24
N VAL A 173 -2.01 -4.41 -20.47
CA VAL A 173 -1.05 -3.92 -19.46
C VAL A 173 -0.78 -4.99 -18.39
N ALA A 174 -1.83 -5.65 -17.87
CA ALA A 174 -1.71 -6.73 -16.91
C ALA A 174 -0.91 -7.93 -17.45
N ARG A 175 -1.14 -8.29 -18.72
CA ARG A 175 -0.36 -9.34 -19.40
C ARG A 175 1.10 -8.94 -19.56
N ALA A 176 1.38 -7.69 -19.95
CA ALA A 176 2.74 -7.18 -20.08
C ALA A 176 3.48 -7.12 -18.74
N GLU A 177 2.79 -6.78 -17.64
CA GLU A 177 3.30 -6.84 -16.28
C GLU A 177 3.46 -8.29 -15.78
N GLY A 178 2.68 -9.22 -16.31
CA GLY A 178 2.60 -10.61 -15.84
C GLY A 178 1.83 -10.76 -14.53
N SER A 179 1.00 -9.78 -14.16
CA SER A 179 0.23 -9.74 -12.91
C SER A 179 -1.11 -9.05 -13.13
N SER A 180 -2.13 -9.39 -12.33
CA SER A 180 -3.36 -8.59 -12.19
C SER A 180 -3.35 -7.73 -10.93
N ALA A 181 -2.33 -7.87 -10.08
CA ALA A 181 -2.09 -7.01 -8.93
C ALA A 181 -1.27 -5.78 -9.36
N LEU A 182 -1.96 -4.77 -9.88
CA LEU A 182 -1.40 -3.48 -10.31
C LEU A 182 -2.50 -2.40 -10.28
N PHE A 183 -2.09 -1.14 -10.42
CA PHE A 183 -2.99 -0.03 -10.72
C PHE A 183 -2.88 0.36 -12.20
N VAL A 184 -4.00 0.63 -12.85
CA VAL A 184 -4.04 1.21 -14.20
C VAL A 184 -5.03 2.36 -14.24
N GLU A 185 -4.52 3.55 -14.52
CA GLU A 185 -5.31 4.77 -14.69
C GLU A 185 -5.45 5.06 -16.17
N VAL A 186 -6.67 4.99 -16.71
CA VAL A 186 -6.94 5.23 -18.13
C VAL A 186 -7.58 6.60 -18.31
N VAL A 187 -6.94 7.44 -19.12
CA VAL A 187 -7.35 8.82 -19.38
C VAL A 187 -7.49 9.11 -20.88
N SER A 188 -8.39 10.02 -21.24
CA SER A 188 -8.54 10.54 -22.61
C SER A 188 -7.85 11.89 -22.83
N ASP A 189 -7.30 12.49 -21.78
CA ASP A 189 -6.46 13.69 -21.86
C ASP A 189 -5.11 13.41 -21.19
N ARG A 190 -4.02 13.71 -21.92
CA ARG A 190 -2.65 13.47 -21.43
C ARG A 190 -2.33 14.34 -20.23
N ASP A 191 -2.85 15.57 -20.19
CA ASP A 191 -2.53 16.52 -19.14
C ASP A 191 -3.02 16.00 -17.78
N ILE A 192 -4.08 15.17 -17.74
CA ILE A 192 -4.52 14.49 -16.51
C ILE A 192 -3.42 13.55 -16.00
N ALA A 193 -2.99 12.59 -16.82
CA ALA A 193 -1.96 11.64 -16.43
C ALA A 193 -0.65 12.33 -16.02
N LEU A 194 -0.25 13.37 -16.75
CA LEU A 194 0.98 14.11 -16.46
C LEU A 194 0.89 14.96 -15.18
N ALA A 195 -0.29 15.50 -14.87
CA ALA A 195 -0.54 16.27 -13.67
C ALA A 195 -0.73 15.38 -12.42
N GLU A 196 -1.26 14.17 -12.59
CA GLU A 196 -1.56 13.30 -11.46
C GLU A 196 -0.41 12.31 -11.18
N SER A 197 0.46 12.00 -12.14
CA SER A 197 1.64 11.15 -11.87
C SER A 197 2.70 11.88 -11.03
N PRO A 198 3.15 11.28 -9.89
CA PRO A 198 4.18 11.87 -9.05
C PRO A 198 5.49 12.14 -9.77
N SER A 199 5.91 11.26 -10.68
CA SER A 199 7.16 11.41 -11.43
C SER A 199 7.11 12.50 -12.50
N THR A 200 5.92 12.86 -13.00
CA THR A 200 5.76 13.88 -14.05
C THR A 200 5.25 15.22 -13.53
N TYR A 201 4.66 15.26 -12.33
CA TYR A 201 4.00 16.45 -11.79
C TYR A 201 4.90 17.70 -11.77
N GLU A 202 6.15 17.58 -11.30
CA GLU A 202 7.06 18.74 -11.23
C GLU A 202 7.34 19.34 -12.61
N ALA A 203 7.57 18.48 -13.62
CA ALA A 203 7.79 18.92 -15.00
C ALA A 203 6.51 19.53 -15.60
N PHE A 204 5.36 18.91 -15.31
CA PHE A 204 4.06 19.42 -15.72
C PHE A 204 3.80 20.83 -15.15
N ILE A 205 4.05 21.05 -13.86
CA ILE A 205 3.93 22.38 -13.23
C ILE A 205 4.91 23.38 -13.87
N ALA A 206 6.15 22.97 -14.16
CA ALA A 206 7.13 23.85 -14.80
C ALA A 206 6.69 24.30 -16.20
N GLU A 207 5.99 23.43 -16.95
CA GLU A 207 5.53 23.71 -18.32
C GLU A 207 4.18 24.46 -18.35
N ARG A 208 3.18 23.97 -17.61
CA ARG A 208 1.78 24.44 -17.66
C ARG A 208 1.46 25.48 -16.58
N GLY A 209 2.23 25.50 -15.50
CA GLY A 209 2.03 26.38 -14.35
C GLY A 209 1.08 25.78 -13.30
N LEU A 210 1.33 26.14 -12.04
CA LEU A 210 0.53 25.68 -10.88
C LEU A 210 -0.95 26.07 -10.98
N ASP A 211 -1.23 27.25 -11.52
CA ASP A 211 -2.61 27.72 -11.70
C ASP A 211 -3.40 26.83 -12.66
N TYR A 212 -2.77 26.36 -13.74
CA TYR A 212 -3.40 25.43 -14.68
C TYR A 212 -3.67 24.09 -14.01
N ALA A 213 -2.67 23.55 -13.31
CA ALA A 213 -2.80 22.30 -12.58
C ALA A 213 -3.93 22.35 -11.52
N GLN A 214 -4.06 23.44 -10.77
CA GLN A 214 -5.05 23.52 -9.70
C GLN A 214 -6.47 23.86 -10.18
N LYS A 215 -6.62 24.54 -11.31
CA LYS A 215 -7.93 25.04 -11.76
C LYS A 215 -8.48 24.32 -12.99
N THR A 216 -7.60 23.87 -13.88
CA THR A 216 -8.00 23.27 -15.16
C THR A 216 -8.02 21.75 -15.09
N ILE A 217 -7.00 21.13 -14.49
CA ILE A 217 -6.95 19.66 -14.36
C ILE A 217 -8.21 19.10 -13.69
N PRO A 218 -8.67 19.61 -12.53
CA PRO A 218 -9.86 19.07 -11.89
C PRO A 218 -11.15 19.15 -12.73
N GLU A 219 -11.23 20.10 -13.67
CA GLU A 219 -12.39 20.23 -14.55
C GLU A 219 -12.32 19.24 -15.72
N ILE A 220 -11.14 19.01 -16.29
CA ILE A 220 -10.98 18.02 -17.36
C ILE A 220 -11.02 16.58 -16.83
N GLU A 221 -10.62 16.34 -15.58
CA GLU A 221 -10.69 15.02 -14.94
C GLU A 221 -12.10 14.43 -14.92
N LYS A 222 -13.13 15.28 -14.71
CA LYS A 222 -14.55 14.88 -14.60
C LYS A 222 -15.03 14.05 -15.78
N THR A 223 -14.48 14.29 -16.96
CA THR A 223 -14.83 13.57 -18.19
C THR A 223 -13.65 12.83 -18.80
N GLY A 224 -12.42 13.23 -18.46
CA GLY A 224 -11.19 12.72 -19.03
C GLY A 224 -10.54 11.58 -18.26
N TRP A 225 -10.85 11.38 -16.98
CA TRP A 225 -10.38 10.21 -16.22
C TRP A 225 -11.38 9.07 -16.35
N LEU A 226 -11.16 8.26 -17.38
CA LEU A 226 -12.13 7.29 -17.87
C LEU A 226 -12.30 6.10 -16.92
N ALA A 227 -11.20 5.57 -16.39
CA ALA A 227 -11.22 4.47 -15.44
C ALA A 227 -9.99 4.42 -14.52
N ALA A 228 -10.18 3.91 -13.31
CA ALA A 228 -9.13 3.50 -12.39
C ALA A 228 -9.31 2.01 -12.07
N TYR A 229 -8.37 1.18 -12.49
CA TYR A 229 -8.30 -0.22 -12.11
C TYR A 229 -7.38 -0.40 -10.90
N ALA A 230 -7.85 -1.15 -9.91
CA ALA A 230 -7.06 -1.61 -8.77
C ALA A 230 -7.21 -3.11 -8.62
N GLY A 231 -6.14 -3.84 -8.86
CA GLY A 231 -6.03 -5.24 -8.47
C GLY A 231 -4.98 -5.39 -7.39
N GLY A 232 -5.24 -6.23 -6.39
CA GLY A 232 -4.28 -6.44 -5.30
C GLY A 232 -4.40 -5.45 -4.13
N PHE A 233 -5.36 -4.51 -4.18
CA PHE A 233 -5.53 -3.45 -3.18
C PHE A 233 -7.00 -3.25 -2.82
N ASP A 234 -7.31 -3.27 -1.53
CA ASP A 234 -8.66 -3.04 -1.01
C ASP A 234 -8.80 -1.59 -0.54
N TYR A 235 -9.53 -0.76 -1.29
CA TYR A 235 -9.79 0.64 -0.93
C TYR A 235 -10.57 0.82 0.38
N ASP A 236 -11.30 -0.20 0.83
CA ASP A 236 -12.03 -0.14 2.08
C ASP A 236 -11.10 -0.38 3.28
N THR A 237 -10.01 -1.14 3.14
CA THR A 237 -9.00 -1.33 4.21
C THR A 237 -7.80 -0.41 4.08
N GLY A 238 -7.48 0.03 2.86
CA GLY A 238 -6.21 0.66 2.51
C GLY A 238 -5.02 -0.31 2.56
N GLU A 239 -5.26 -1.60 2.38
CA GLU A 239 -4.28 -2.68 2.55
C GLU A 239 -4.20 -3.58 1.31
N ALA A 240 -3.09 -4.31 1.16
CA ALA A 240 -2.94 -5.33 0.14
C ALA A 240 -4.00 -6.43 0.28
N SER A 241 -4.45 -6.98 -0.84
CA SER A 241 -5.49 -8.02 -0.85
C SER A 241 -5.37 -8.91 -2.08
N ASP A 242 -5.31 -10.22 -1.86
CA ASP A 242 -5.26 -11.21 -2.96
C ASP A 242 -6.60 -11.40 -3.69
N SER A 243 -7.67 -10.77 -3.21
CA SER A 243 -9.03 -10.93 -3.73
C SER A 243 -9.74 -9.62 -4.08
N ALA A 244 -9.11 -8.46 -3.83
CA ALA A 244 -9.67 -7.18 -4.19
C ALA A 244 -9.28 -6.81 -5.63
N PHE A 245 -10.27 -6.83 -6.50
CA PHE A 245 -10.14 -6.41 -7.90
C PHE A 245 -11.36 -5.59 -8.29
N GLU A 246 -11.14 -4.35 -8.67
CA GLU A 246 -12.20 -3.41 -9.01
C GLU A 246 -11.75 -2.48 -10.13
N ILE A 247 -12.70 -2.05 -10.94
CA ILE A 247 -12.57 -0.89 -11.81
C ILE A 247 -13.59 0.17 -11.39
N THR A 248 -13.10 1.38 -11.19
CA THR A 248 -13.92 2.59 -11.01
C THR A 248 -14.02 3.30 -12.35
N TRP A 249 -15.23 3.60 -12.80
CA TRP A 249 -15.52 4.30 -14.05
C TRP A 249 -15.81 5.77 -13.79
N LEU A 250 -15.28 6.64 -14.65
CA LEU A 250 -15.47 8.10 -14.58
C LEU A 250 -15.12 8.63 -13.18
N VAL A 251 -13.87 8.40 -12.79
CA VAL A 251 -13.35 8.45 -11.41
C VAL A 251 -13.61 9.81 -10.74
N ALA A 252 -13.46 10.89 -11.51
CA ALA A 252 -13.63 12.25 -11.02
C ALA A 252 -15.03 12.84 -11.27
N SER A 253 -15.95 12.06 -11.84
CA SER A 253 -17.32 12.52 -12.09
C SER A 253 -18.10 12.66 -10.77
N ASP A 254 -19.24 13.34 -10.84
CA ASP A 254 -20.13 13.49 -9.67
C ASP A 254 -20.78 12.16 -9.23
N ASP A 255 -20.80 11.15 -10.10
CA ASP A 255 -21.42 9.85 -9.86
C ASP A 255 -20.58 8.71 -10.48
N PRO A 256 -19.42 8.39 -9.88
CA PRO A 256 -18.56 7.31 -10.39
C PRO A 256 -19.26 5.95 -10.21
N ASP A 257 -19.06 5.07 -11.19
CA ASP A 257 -19.62 3.72 -11.19
C ASP A 257 -18.53 2.69 -10.86
N PHE A 258 -18.90 1.59 -10.21
CA PHE A 258 -17.95 0.61 -9.67
C PHE A 258 -18.29 -0.79 -10.16
N GLU A 259 -17.28 -1.53 -10.59
CA GLU A 259 -17.43 -2.90 -11.04
C GLU A 259 -16.34 -3.78 -10.43
N ALA A 260 -16.76 -4.83 -9.72
CA ALA A 260 -15.85 -5.89 -9.28
C ALA A 260 -15.42 -6.70 -10.51
N TRP A 261 -14.15 -6.56 -10.90
CA TRP A 261 -13.62 -7.14 -12.13
C TRP A 261 -12.12 -7.32 -12.02
N GLN A 262 -11.61 -8.46 -12.51
CA GLN A 262 -10.18 -8.80 -12.48
C GLN A 262 -9.63 -8.87 -13.90
N ALA A 263 -8.46 -8.26 -14.11
CA ALA A 263 -7.75 -8.31 -15.37
C ALA A 263 -7.24 -9.73 -15.68
N ILE A 264 -7.30 -10.09 -16.96
CA ILE A 264 -6.87 -11.39 -17.47
C ILE A 264 -5.38 -11.30 -17.82
N VAL A 265 -4.55 -12.09 -17.13
CA VAL A 265 -3.08 -12.11 -17.31
C VAL A 265 -2.65 -13.12 -18.39
N THR A 266 -3.40 -14.19 -18.59
CA THR A 266 -3.07 -15.25 -19.57
C THR A 266 -3.88 -15.11 -20.85
N GLY A 267 -3.21 -15.10 -22.00
CA GLY A 267 -3.79 -15.08 -23.35
C GLY A 267 -3.66 -16.42 -24.06
#